data_AF-A0A9P7E514-F1
#
_entry.id   AF-A0A9P7E514-F1
#
_cell.length_a   1.000
_cell.length_b   1.000
_cell.length_c   1.000
_cell.angle_alpha   90.00
_cell.angle_beta   90.00
_cell.angle_gamma   90.00
#
_symmetry.space_group_name_H-M   'P 1'
#
loop_
_entity.id
_entity.type
_entity.pdbx_description
1 polymer ?
#
loop_
_entity_poly.entity_id
_entity_poly.type
_entity_poly.pdbx_seq_one_letter_code
_entity_poly.pdbx_strand_id
1 'polypeptide(L)'
;MSAAKLTSLATSTLSLLLERQRLQASHPTLHLQIISTNLHKIRDGVIALRNTSDDEAAESLRAHYERLRGMFGEEAAEKAGLHTIPPPMPPSPPPLAKRVPSPETTYEPYTDEPSPDPDENGILMQQRQMMDAQDVHLDHLSSSIGRQHHISLQIGDELEAHTGLLDALDTELDGTGARMSSARRKLERVAQGAKRNGSTVTIALLILILLILIVVFKT
;
A
#
# COMPACT_ATOMS: atom_id res chain seq x y z
N MET A 1 -1.12 3.93 6.75
CA MET A 1 -0.21 4.39 5.68
C MET A 1 -0.60 5.82 5.33
N SER A 2 0.35 6.71 5.03
CA SER A 2 0.00 8.08 4.59
C SER A 2 -0.41 8.09 3.11
N ALA A 3 -1.24 9.06 2.71
CA ALA A 3 -1.67 9.25 1.33
C ALA A 3 -0.49 9.27 0.35
N ALA A 4 0.57 10.02 0.69
CA ALA A 4 1.78 10.12 -0.13
C ALA A 4 2.49 8.78 -0.35
N LYS A 5 2.55 7.90 0.66
CA LYS A 5 3.13 6.55 0.53
C LYS A 5 2.29 5.69 -0.42
N LEU A 6 0.95 5.78 -0.34
CA LEU A 6 0.05 5.04 -1.24
C LEU A 6 0.21 5.50 -2.69
N THR A 7 0.35 6.81 -2.92
CA THR A 7 0.60 7.37 -4.27
C THR A 7 1.94 6.87 -4.83
N SER A 8 3.01 6.91 -4.04
CA SER A 8 4.34 6.42 -4.48
C SER A 8 4.30 4.92 -4.84
N LEU A 9 3.54 4.14 -4.07
CA LEU A 9 3.39 2.70 -4.28
C LEU A 9 2.53 2.42 -5.53
N ALA A 10 1.52 3.25 -5.80
CA ALA A 10 0.76 3.21 -7.05
C ALA A 10 1.64 3.52 -8.27
N THR A 11 2.47 4.56 -8.22
CA THR A 11 3.41 4.90 -9.30
C THR A 11 4.41 3.78 -9.57
N SER A 12 4.99 3.21 -8.51
CA SER A 12 5.90 2.05 -8.64
C SER A 12 5.20 0.86 -9.31
N THR A 13 3.98 0.55 -8.87
CA THR A 13 3.17 -0.57 -9.41
C THR A 13 2.82 -0.37 -10.88
N LEU A 14 2.57 0.87 -11.31
CA LEU A 14 2.37 1.22 -12.73
C LEU A 14 3.59 0.86 -13.56
N SER A 15 4.79 1.23 -13.11
CA SER A 15 6.05 0.89 -13.80
C SER A 15 6.18 -0.61 -14.03
N LEU A 16 5.96 -1.40 -12.97
CA LEU A 16 6.04 -2.86 -13.03
C LEU A 16 4.98 -3.45 -13.98
N LEU A 17 3.79 -2.86 -14.02
CA LEU A 17 2.73 -3.26 -14.94
C LEU A 17 3.09 -2.98 -16.41
N LEU A 18 3.65 -1.80 -16.70
CA LEU A 18 4.09 -1.45 -18.05
C LEU A 18 5.29 -2.29 -18.50
N GLU A 19 6.24 -2.54 -17.60
CA GLU A 19 7.38 -3.42 -17.86
C GLU A 19 6.93 -4.85 -18.16
N ARG A 20 5.97 -5.36 -17.38
CA ARG A 20 5.33 -6.65 -17.65
C ARG A 20 4.64 -6.67 -19.02
N GLN A 21 3.88 -5.62 -19.36
CA GLN A 21 3.20 -5.52 -20.65
C GLN A 21 4.21 -5.53 -21.82
N ARG A 22 5.37 -4.89 -21.64
CA ARG A 22 6.47 -4.92 -22.61
C ARG A 22 7.11 -6.30 -22.75
N LEU A 23 7.25 -7.04 -21.64
CA LEU A 23 7.96 -8.33 -21.60
C LEU A 23 7.03 -9.56 -21.68
N GLN A 24 5.74 -9.34 -21.90
CA GLN A 24 4.68 -10.37 -21.81
C GLN A 24 4.93 -11.59 -22.72
N ALA A 25 5.62 -11.40 -23.84
CA ALA A 25 5.97 -12.48 -24.77
C ALA A 25 7.11 -13.40 -24.27
N SER A 26 7.93 -12.94 -23.31
CA SER A 26 9.14 -13.66 -22.86
C SER A 26 9.07 -14.11 -21.39
N HIS A 27 8.45 -13.31 -20.51
CA HIS A 27 8.43 -13.57 -19.07
C HIS A 27 7.04 -13.22 -18.47
N PRO A 28 6.02 -14.05 -18.70
CA PRO A 28 4.61 -13.71 -18.39
C PRO A 28 4.30 -13.61 -16.88
N THR A 29 5.12 -14.22 -16.03
CA THR A 29 4.93 -14.29 -14.56
C THR A 29 5.81 -13.31 -13.78
N LEU A 30 6.71 -12.61 -14.46
CA LEU A 30 7.66 -11.71 -13.83
C LEU A 30 6.93 -10.51 -13.19
N HIS A 31 7.29 -10.20 -11.94
CA HIS A 31 6.65 -9.21 -11.06
C HIS A 31 5.19 -9.46 -10.62
N LEU A 32 4.54 -10.56 -11.01
CA LEU A 32 3.11 -10.80 -10.70
C LEU A 32 2.80 -10.75 -9.18
N GLN A 33 3.69 -11.34 -8.37
CA GLN A 33 3.50 -11.43 -6.92
C GLN A 33 3.77 -10.09 -6.20
N ILE A 34 4.72 -9.30 -6.70
CA ILE A 34 5.03 -7.97 -6.18
C ILE A 34 3.89 -7.01 -6.51
N ILE A 35 3.42 -7.01 -7.78
CA ILE A 35 2.30 -6.19 -8.23
C ILE A 35 1.03 -6.54 -7.43
N SER A 36 0.73 -7.83 -7.25
CA SER A 36 -0.42 -8.28 -6.46
C SER A 36 -0.34 -7.80 -5.00
N THR A 37 0.83 -7.94 -4.37
CA THR A 37 1.06 -7.49 -2.99
C THR A 37 0.90 -5.98 -2.86
N ASN A 38 1.44 -5.22 -3.81
CA ASN A 38 1.35 -3.77 -3.83
C ASN A 38 -0.10 -3.31 -4.01
N LEU A 39 -0.84 -3.91 -4.94
CA LEU A 39 -2.25 -3.60 -5.16
C LEU A 39 -3.10 -3.86 -3.90
N HIS A 40 -2.82 -4.91 -3.12
CA HIS A 40 -3.48 -5.14 -1.82
C HIS A 40 -3.22 -4.00 -0.84
N LYS A 41 -1.96 -3.59 -0.68
CA LYS A 41 -1.59 -2.48 0.20
C LYS A 41 -2.24 -1.16 -0.21
N ILE A 42 -2.37 -0.90 -1.52
CA ILE A 42 -3.07 0.28 -2.03
C ILE A 42 -4.55 0.20 -1.65
N ARG A 43 -5.21 -0.93 -1.93
CA ARG A 43 -6.63 -1.15 -1.63
C ARG A 43 -6.93 -0.93 -0.14
N ASP A 44 -6.17 -1.59 0.74
CA ASP A 44 -6.38 -1.48 2.19
C ASP A 44 -6.12 -0.06 2.69
N GLY A 45 -5.12 0.62 2.11
CA GLY A 45 -4.83 2.02 2.36
C GLY A 45 -5.96 2.97 1.97
N VAL A 46 -6.58 2.76 0.81
CA VAL A 46 -7.73 3.55 0.33
C VAL A 46 -8.94 3.38 1.24
N ILE A 47 -9.23 2.15 1.68
CA ILE A 47 -10.33 1.87 2.61
C ILE A 47 -10.08 2.54 3.97
N ALA A 48 -8.84 2.52 4.45
CA ALA A 48 -8.47 3.19 5.70
C ALA A 48 -8.57 4.73 5.59
N LEU A 49 -8.13 5.31 4.47
CA LEU A 49 -8.20 6.76 4.24
C LEU A 49 -9.64 7.28 4.22
N ARG A 50 -10.55 6.54 3.58
CA ARG A 50 -11.99 6.85 3.56
C ARG A 50 -12.60 6.96 4.96
N ASN A 51 -12.15 6.15 5.91
CA ASN A 51 -12.66 6.21 7.30
C ASN A 51 -12.10 7.40 8.09
N THR A 52 -11.10 8.12 7.56
CA THR A 52 -10.34 9.17 8.27
C THR A 52 -10.78 10.60 7.87
N SER A 53 -11.86 10.75 7.08
CA SER A 53 -12.46 12.04 6.63
C SER A 53 -11.72 12.81 5.52
N ASP A 54 -10.85 12.15 4.75
CA ASP A 54 -10.13 12.75 3.62
C ASP A 54 -10.63 12.14 2.29
N ASP A 55 -11.88 12.42 1.95
CA ASP A 55 -12.62 11.76 0.87
C ASP A 55 -12.02 12.04 -0.52
N GLU A 56 -11.48 13.24 -0.76
CA GLU A 56 -10.90 13.62 -2.05
C GLU A 56 -9.62 12.82 -2.37
N ALA A 57 -8.72 12.69 -1.38
CA ALA A 57 -7.51 11.89 -1.52
C ALA A 57 -7.83 10.39 -1.67
N ALA A 58 -8.84 9.91 -0.94
CA ALA A 58 -9.31 8.53 -1.03
C ALA A 58 -9.91 8.21 -2.41
N GLU A 59 -10.71 9.12 -2.98
CA GLU A 59 -11.30 8.96 -4.31
C GLU A 59 -10.25 8.98 -5.42
N SER A 60 -9.27 9.87 -5.35
CA SER A 60 -8.17 9.92 -6.33
C SER A 60 -7.34 8.63 -6.32
N LEU A 61 -6.97 8.13 -5.13
CA LEU A 61 -6.23 6.88 -4.98
C LEU A 61 -7.04 5.66 -5.40
N ARG A 62 -8.35 5.66 -5.13
CA ARG A 62 -9.28 4.62 -5.59
C ARG A 62 -9.33 4.56 -7.11
N ALA A 63 -9.51 5.70 -7.79
CA ALA A 63 -9.51 5.75 -9.24
C ALA A 63 -8.18 5.24 -9.83
N HIS A 64 -7.06 5.59 -9.18
CA HIS A 64 -5.74 5.06 -9.54
C HIS A 64 -5.64 3.54 -9.36
N TYR A 65 -6.12 3.00 -8.24
CA TYR A 65 -6.13 1.56 -7.97
C TYR A 65 -6.95 0.78 -9.01
N GLU A 66 -8.16 1.23 -9.34
CA GLU A 66 -9.01 0.55 -10.32
C GLU A 66 -8.36 0.52 -11.71
N ARG A 67 -7.66 1.59 -12.10
CA ARG A 67 -6.89 1.63 -13.35
C ARG A 67 -5.73 0.62 -13.35
N LEU A 68 -4.97 0.54 -12.25
CA LEU A 68 -3.87 -0.43 -12.12
C LEU A 68 -4.36 -1.88 -12.09
N ARG A 69 -5.49 -2.13 -11.42
CA ARG A 69 -6.18 -3.43 -11.42
C ARG A 69 -6.58 -3.85 -12.83
N GLY A 70 -7.14 -2.93 -13.62
CA GLY A 70 -7.46 -3.18 -15.03
C GLY A 70 -6.24 -3.58 -15.85
N MET A 71 -5.11 -2.88 -15.68
CA MET A 71 -3.85 -3.19 -16.37
C MET A 71 -3.20 -4.51 -15.91
N PHE A 72 -3.44 -4.91 -14.65
CA PHE A 72 -2.96 -6.20 -14.12
C PHE A 72 -3.65 -7.41 -14.78
N GLY A 73 -4.87 -7.18 -15.30
CA GLY A 73 -5.74 -8.18 -15.90
C GLY A 73 -6.77 -8.68 -14.91
N GLU A 74 -8.02 -8.76 -15.33
CA GLU A 74 -9.14 -9.12 -14.45
C GLU A 74 -9.03 -10.54 -13.89
N GLU A 75 -8.62 -11.51 -14.72
CA GLU A 75 -8.43 -12.89 -14.27
C GLU A 75 -7.31 -13.04 -13.23
N ALA A 76 -6.22 -12.27 -13.40
CA ALA A 76 -5.10 -12.28 -12.46
C ALA A 76 -5.47 -11.58 -11.15
N ALA A 77 -6.23 -10.49 -11.24
CA ALA A 77 -6.76 -9.77 -10.09
C ALA A 77 -7.73 -10.66 -9.29
N GLU A 78 -8.64 -11.37 -9.96
CA GLU A 78 -9.60 -12.25 -9.32
C GLU A 78 -8.93 -13.43 -8.61
N LYS A 79 -7.97 -14.11 -9.28
CA LYS A 79 -7.17 -15.18 -8.65
C LYS A 79 -6.38 -14.72 -7.44
N ALA A 80 -6.00 -13.44 -7.41
CA ALA A 80 -5.30 -12.82 -6.30
C ALA A 80 -6.24 -12.24 -5.22
N GLY A 81 -7.57 -12.27 -5.39
CA GLY A 81 -8.51 -11.68 -4.42
C GLY A 81 -8.60 -10.15 -4.43
N LEU A 82 -8.14 -9.52 -5.53
CA LEU A 82 -8.18 -8.08 -5.76
C LEU A 82 -9.55 -7.66 -6.32
N HIS A 83 -10.47 -7.33 -5.42
CA HIS A 83 -11.81 -6.85 -5.77
C HIS A 83 -11.83 -5.32 -5.96
N THR A 84 -12.79 -4.86 -6.77
CA THR A 84 -13.12 -3.43 -6.90
C THR A 84 -13.60 -2.88 -5.56
N ILE A 85 -13.17 -1.67 -5.24
CA ILE A 85 -13.62 -0.98 -4.03
C ILE A 85 -15.07 -0.53 -4.30
N PRO A 86 -16.06 -0.70 -3.40
CA PRO A 86 -17.44 -0.24 -3.65
C PRO A 86 -17.53 1.29 -3.62
N PRO A 87 -18.23 1.96 -4.55
CA PRO A 87 -18.38 3.43 -4.52
C PRO A 87 -19.04 3.88 -3.20
N PRO A 88 -18.86 5.14 -2.77
CA PRO A 88 -19.62 5.68 -1.65
C PRO A 88 -21.11 5.49 -1.96
N MET A 89 -21.84 4.88 -1.03
CA MET A 89 -23.29 4.71 -1.14
C MET A 89 -23.87 6.13 -1.26
N PRO A 90 -24.66 6.45 -2.31
CA PRO A 90 -25.27 7.77 -2.38
C PRO A 90 -26.11 7.99 -1.12
N PRO A 91 -26.14 9.21 -0.54
CA PRO A 91 -27.10 9.53 0.51
C PRO A 91 -28.49 9.18 -0.02
N SER A 92 -29.29 8.48 0.81
CA SER A 92 -30.65 8.06 0.46
C SER A 92 -31.38 9.20 -0.27
N PRO A 93 -31.95 8.95 -1.46
CA PRO A 93 -32.57 10.01 -2.23
C PRO A 93 -33.67 10.67 -1.38
N PRO A 94 -33.73 12.03 -1.31
CA PRO A 94 -34.89 12.69 -0.75
C PRO A 94 -36.15 12.25 -1.51
N PRO A 95 -37.32 12.15 -0.84
CA PRO A 95 -38.53 11.62 -1.44
C PRO A 95 -38.86 12.36 -2.73
N LEU A 96 -39.12 11.59 -3.79
CA LEU A 96 -39.43 12.03 -5.16
C LEU A 96 -40.31 13.29 -5.18
N ALA A 97 -39.71 14.45 -5.46
CA ALA A 97 -40.47 15.63 -5.85
C ALA A 97 -41.07 15.37 -7.24
N LYS A 98 -42.39 15.56 -7.37
CA LYS A 98 -43.13 15.40 -8.63
C LYS A 98 -42.47 16.22 -9.74
N ARG A 99 -42.07 15.53 -10.80
CA ARG A 99 -41.50 16.09 -12.03
C ARG A 99 -42.47 17.12 -12.62
N VAL A 100 -42.08 18.39 -12.61
CA VAL A 100 -42.69 19.45 -13.44
C VAL A 100 -42.12 19.28 -14.87
N PRO A 101 -42.93 19.39 -15.94
CA PRO A 101 -42.40 19.36 -17.30
C PRO A 101 -41.60 20.65 -17.58
N SER A 102 -40.36 20.51 -18.02
CA SER A 102 -39.52 21.62 -18.50
C SER A 102 -40.07 22.19 -19.82
N PRO A 103 -39.94 23.51 -20.08
CA PRO A 103 -40.46 24.13 -21.29
C PRO A 103 -39.67 23.70 -22.53
N GLU A 104 -40.38 23.61 -23.65
CA GLU A 104 -39.88 23.26 -24.98
C GLU A 104 -38.62 24.05 -25.37
N THR A 105 -37.56 23.35 -25.76
CA THR A 105 -36.42 23.94 -26.48
C THR A 105 -36.91 24.48 -27.82
N THR A 106 -36.92 25.81 -27.96
CA THR A 106 -37.06 26.51 -29.23
C THR A 106 -35.92 26.09 -30.16
N TYR A 107 -36.25 25.43 -31.27
CA TYR A 107 -35.30 25.08 -32.32
C TYR A 107 -34.95 26.34 -33.11
N GLU A 108 -33.65 26.66 -33.21
CA GLU A 108 -33.18 27.66 -34.18
C GLU A 108 -33.21 27.06 -35.61
N PRO A 109 -33.65 27.83 -36.62
CA PRO A 109 -33.65 27.39 -38.01
C PRO A 109 -32.22 27.10 -38.51
N TYR A 110 -32.04 25.92 -39.10
CA TYR A 110 -30.80 25.55 -39.80
C TYR A 110 -30.59 26.49 -40.99
N THR A 111 -29.41 27.10 -41.11
CA THR A 111 -29.05 28.01 -42.22
C THR A 111 -27.99 27.32 -43.10
N ASP A 112 -28.27 27.19 -44.40
CA ASP A 112 -27.37 26.58 -45.41
C ASP A 112 -26.26 27.55 -45.87
N GLU A 113 -25.61 28.29 -44.95
CA GLU A 113 -24.39 29.01 -45.31
C GLU A 113 -23.20 28.06 -45.25
N PRO A 114 -22.49 27.80 -46.37
CA PRO A 114 -21.28 26.99 -46.33
C PRO A 114 -20.26 27.71 -45.46
N SER A 115 -19.85 27.07 -44.36
CA SER A 115 -18.71 27.53 -43.58
C SER A 115 -17.49 27.60 -44.51
N PRO A 116 -16.69 28.68 -44.48
CA PRO A 116 -15.52 28.79 -45.35
C PRO A 116 -14.62 27.57 -45.15
N ASP A 117 -14.29 26.90 -46.26
CA ASP A 117 -13.41 25.74 -46.25
C ASP A 117 -12.09 26.13 -45.55
N PRO A 118 -11.66 25.40 -44.51
CA PRO A 118 -10.46 25.77 -43.79
C PRO A 118 -9.25 25.66 -44.72
N ASP A 119 -8.44 26.72 -44.80
CA ASP A 119 -7.25 26.81 -45.64
C ASP A 119 -6.32 25.60 -45.40
N GLU A 120 -6.19 24.69 -46.37
CA GLU A 120 -5.39 23.45 -46.25
C GLU A 120 -3.95 23.70 -45.77
N ASN A 121 -3.37 24.83 -46.20
CA ASN A 121 -2.03 25.25 -45.79
C ASN A 121 -1.93 25.62 -44.30
N GLY A 122 -2.98 26.23 -43.74
CA GLY A 122 -3.07 26.55 -42.31
C GLY A 122 -3.21 25.29 -41.46
N ILE A 123 -4.01 24.32 -41.93
CA ILE A 123 -4.20 23.03 -41.28
C ILE A 123 -2.87 22.24 -41.23
N LEU A 124 -2.14 22.16 -42.34
CA LEU A 124 -0.84 21.49 -42.43
C LEU A 124 0.21 22.10 -41.49
N MET A 125 0.23 23.43 -41.37
CA MET A 125 1.18 24.13 -40.50
C MET A 125 0.85 23.93 -39.02
N GLN A 126 -0.43 23.93 -38.67
CA GLN A 126 -0.90 23.62 -37.32
C GLN A 126 -0.62 22.16 -36.95
N GLN A 127 -0.76 21.24 -37.90
CA GLN A 127 -0.47 19.82 -37.70
C GLN A 127 1.02 19.57 -37.45
N ARG A 128 1.92 20.27 -38.16
CA ARG A 128 3.37 20.22 -37.90
C ARG A 128 3.75 20.74 -36.51
N GLN A 129 3.19 21.88 -36.10
CA GLN A 129 3.42 22.40 -34.74
C GLN A 129 2.94 21.44 -33.65
N MET A 130 1.81 20.76 -33.87
CA MET A 130 1.34 19.72 -32.96
C MET A 130 2.25 18.49 -32.94
N MET A 131 2.83 18.08 -34.07
CA MET A 131 3.79 16.97 -34.11
C MET A 131 5.09 17.32 -33.37
N ASP A 132 5.65 18.50 -33.61
CA ASP A 132 6.87 18.95 -32.92
C ASP A 132 6.65 19.05 -31.39
N ALA A 133 5.48 19.53 -30.96
CA ALA A 133 5.13 19.58 -29.54
C ALA A 133 5.00 18.18 -28.91
N GLN A 134 4.54 17.19 -29.68
CA GLN A 134 4.44 15.81 -29.23
C GLN A 134 5.81 15.14 -29.13
N ASP A 135 6.71 15.37 -30.08
CA ASP A 135 8.07 14.81 -30.03
C ASP A 135 8.84 15.30 -28.80
N VAL A 136 8.74 16.59 -28.45
CA VAL A 136 9.32 17.14 -27.22
C VAL A 136 8.72 16.47 -25.97
N HIS A 137 7.41 16.20 -25.95
CA HIS A 137 6.78 15.45 -24.86
C HIS A 137 7.28 13.99 -24.78
N LEU A 138 7.52 13.33 -25.90
CA LEU A 138 8.05 11.97 -25.94
C LEU A 138 9.49 11.89 -25.44
N ASP A 139 10.33 12.89 -25.73
CA ASP A 139 11.70 12.96 -25.19
C ASP A 139 11.71 13.15 -23.67
N HIS A 140 10.83 14.03 -23.15
CA HIS A 140 10.67 14.19 -21.71
C HIS A 140 10.16 12.91 -21.04
N LEU A 141 9.23 12.20 -21.67
CA LEU A 141 8.70 10.92 -21.20
C LEU A 141 9.79 9.85 -21.22
N SER A 142 10.56 9.74 -22.30
CA SER A 142 11.70 8.82 -22.45
C SER A 142 12.75 9.04 -21.37
N SER A 143 13.13 10.30 -21.11
CA SER A 143 14.07 10.64 -20.04
C SER A 143 13.54 10.27 -18.65
N SER A 144 12.24 10.39 -18.44
CA SER A 144 11.58 10.06 -17.17
C SER A 144 11.49 8.56 -16.96
N ILE A 145 11.20 7.80 -18.02
CA ILE A 145 11.23 6.34 -18.01
C ILE A 145 12.64 5.82 -17.71
N GLY A 146 13.68 6.44 -18.27
CA GLY A 146 15.07 6.09 -17.98
C GLY A 146 15.44 6.29 -16.50
N ARG A 147 15.04 7.41 -15.91
CA ARG A 147 15.24 7.68 -14.47
C ARG A 147 14.44 6.71 -13.59
N GLN A 148 13.20 6.42 -13.97
CA GLN A 148 12.31 5.52 -13.25
C GLN A 148 12.82 4.07 -13.27
N HIS A 149 13.37 3.61 -14.39
CA HIS A 149 14.03 2.32 -14.50
C HIS A 149 15.24 2.22 -13.55
N HIS A 150 16.05 3.27 -13.47
CA HIS A 150 17.18 3.30 -12.53
C HIS A 150 16.74 3.20 -11.07
N ILE A 151 15.66 3.91 -10.69
CA ILE A 151 15.06 3.82 -9.35
C ILE A 151 14.48 2.42 -9.09
N SER A 152 13.87 1.79 -10.10
CA SER A 152 13.33 0.43 -9.98
C SER A 152 14.42 -0.60 -9.68
N LEU A 153 15.58 -0.49 -10.34
CA LEU A 153 16.74 -1.34 -10.06
C LEU A 153 17.25 -1.15 -8.63
N GLN A 154 17.39 0.09 -8.18
CA GLN A 154 17.82 0.38 -6.80
C GLN A 154 16.84 -0.16 -5.75
N ILE A 155 15.52 -0.11 -6.02
CA ILE A 155 14.51 -0.71 -5.13
C ILE A 155 14.64 -2.24 -5.11
N GLY A 156 14.94 -2.86 -6.26
CA GLY A 156 15.21 -4.30 -6.34
C GLY A 156 16.38 -4.70 -5.44
N ASP A 157 17.50 -3.99 -5.56
CA ASP A 157 18.70 -4.23 -4.76
C ASP A 157 18.44 -4.02 -3.24
N GLU A 158 17.70 -2.97 -2.88
CA GLU A 158 17.35 -2.69 -1.48
C GLU A 158 16.39 -3.74 -0.90
N LEU A 159 15.44 -4.25 -1.69
CA LEU A 159 14.55 -5.33 -1.26
C LEU A 159 15.29 -6.67 -1.07
N GLU A 160 16.28 -6.97 -1.91
CA GLU A 160 17.16 -8.12 -1.73
C GLU A 160 17.99 -7.97 -0.43
N ALA A 161 18.53 -6.78 -0.19
CA ALA A 161 19.23 -6.46 1.05
C ALA A 161 18.32 -6.59 2.28
N HIS A 162 17.08 -6.08 2.22
CA HIS A 162 16.09 -6.24 3.28
C HIS A 162 15.71 -7.71 3.50
N THR A 163 15.62 -8.52 2.45
CA THR A 163 15.33 -9.95 2.58
C THR A 163 16.46 -10.67 3.31
N GLY A 164 17.72 -10.36 2.99
CA GLY A 164 18.88 -10.88 3.74
C GLY A 164 18.91 -10.42 5.20
N LEU A 165 18.55 -9.16 5.48
CA LEU A 165 18.45 -8.65 6.84
C LEU A 165 17.31 -9.33 7.64
N LEU A 166 16.19 -9.65 6.99
CA LEU A 166 15.07 -10.36 7.62
C LEU A 166 15.41 -11.81 7.95
N ASP A 167 16.16 -12.51 7.09
CA ASP A 167 16.65 -13.87 7.35
C ASP A 167 17.65 -13.91 8.52
N ALA A 168 18.55 -12.92 8.57
CA ALA A 168 19.45 -12.74 9.70
C ALA A 168 18.68 -12.45 11.01
N LEU A 169 17.65 -11.60 10.94
CA LEU A 169 16.78 -11.30 12.08
C LEU A 169 16.05 -12.55 12.57
N ASP A 170 15.52 -13.38 11.67
CA ASP A 170 14.83 -14.64 12.02
C ASP A 170 15.78 -15.60 12.75
N THR A 171 17.01 -15.74 12.26
CA THR A 171 18.07 -16.51 12.92
C THR A 171 18.39 -15.99 14.33
N GLU A 172 18.41 -14.66 14.51
CA GLU A 172 18.66 -14.03 15.81
C GLU A 172 17.47 -14.19 16.77
N LEU A 173 16.24 -14.16 16.25
CA LEU A 173 15.01 -14.44 16.99
C LEU A 173 14.96 -15.90 17.45
N ASP A 174 15.37 -16.86 16.63
CA ASP A 174 15.50 -18.27 17.00
C ASP A 174 16.49 -18.45 18.17
N GLY A 175 17.64 -17.77 18.10
CA GLY A 175 18.61 -17.75 19.19
C GLY A 175 18.04 -17.16 20.49
N THR A 176 17.25 -16.10 20.37
CA THR A 176 16.54 -15.47 21.50
C THR A 176 15.48 -16.41 22.07
N GLY A 177 14.74 -17.12 21.24
CA GLY A 177 13.77 -18.14 21.65
C GLY A 177 14.42 -19.29 22.43
N ALA A 178 15.56 -19.79 21.97
CA ALA A 178 16.33 -20.82 22.68
C ALA A 178 16.84 -20.33 24.06
N ARG A 179 17.30 -19.08 24.15
CA ARG A 179 17.71 -18.45 25.41
C ARG A 179 16.53 -18.25 26.36
N MET A 180 15.40 -17.78 25.85
CA MET A 180 14.17 -17.58 26.64
C MET A 180 13.63 -18.91 27.16
N SER A 181 13.62 -19.97 26.34
CA SER A 181 13.26 -21.33 26.76
C SER A 181 14.18 -21.84 27.88
N SER A 182 15.48 -21.61 27.76
CA SER A 182 16.47 -21.96 28.78
C SER A 182 16.26 -21.16 30.07
N ALA A 183 15.97 -19.86 29.97
CA ALA A 183 15.67 -19.00 31.10
C ALA A 183 14.38 -19.44 31.82
N ARG A 184 13.33 -19.78 31.07
CA ARG A 184 12.07 -20.34 31.60
C ARG A 184 12.32 -21.62 32.37
N ARG A 185 13.12 -22.56 31.83
CA ARG A 185 13.50 -23.80 32.52
C ARG A 185 14.27 -23.53 33.82
N LYS A 186 15.16 -22.54 33.85
CA LYS A 186 15.87 -22.14 35.07
C LYS A 186 14.91 -21.57 36.11
N LEU A 187 14.01 -20.68 35.70
CA LEU A 187 12.97 -20.13 36.57
C LEU A 187 12.07 -21.22 37.14
N GLU A 188 11.67 -22.20 36.34
CA GLU A 188 10.84 -23.32 36.79
C GLU A 188 11.57 -24.20 37.82
N ARG A 189 12.87 -24.46 37.64
CA ARG A 189 13.68 -25.14 38.66
C ARG A 189 13.79 -24.32 39.94
N VAL A 190 13.99 -23.02 39.85
CA VAL A 190 14.06 -22.13 41.02
C VAL A 190 12.72 -22.10 41.75
N ALA A 191 11.60 -21.97 41.01
CA ALA A 191 10.26 -21.99 41.57
C ALA A 191 9.97 -23.35 42.26
N GLN A 192 10.36 -24.46 41.64
CA GLN A 192 10.20 -25.78 42.24
C GLN A 192 11.08 -25.98 43.49
N GLY A 193 12.32 -25.48 43.46
CA GLY A 193 13.23 -25.49 44.60
C GLY A 193 12.72 -24.62 45.76
N ALA A 194 12.20 -23.43 45.46
CA ALA A 194 11.56 -22.54 46.42
C ALA A 194 10.29 -23.17 47.02
N LYS A 195 9.47 -23.88 46.22
CA LYS A 195 8.29 -24.59 46.72
C LYS A 195 8.66 -25.72 47.69
N ARG A 196 9.74 -26.47 47.41
CA ARG A 196 10.18 -27.59 48.26
C ARG A 196 10.88 -27.14 49.54
N ASN A 197 11.71 -26.10 49.46
CA ASN A 197 12.51 -25.63 50.59
C ASN A 197 11.89 -24.39 51.27
N GLY A 198 10.73 -23.93 50.81
CA GLY A 198 10.08 -22.71 51.28
C GLY A 198 9.81 -22.73 52.78
N SER A 199 9.34 -23.85 53.34
CA SER A 199 9.13 -23.99 54.78
C SER A 199 10.43 -23.87 55.58
N THR A 200 11.54 -24.43 55.08
CA THR A 200 12.84 -24.31 55.74
C THR A 200 13.36 -22.88 55.70
N VAL A 201 13.20 -22.19 54.57
CA VAL A 201 13.60 -20.78 54.40
C VAL A 201 12.76 -19.87 55.28
N THR A 202 11.43 -20.07 55.36
CA THR A 202 10.57 -19.25 56.23
C THR A 202 10.90 -19.47 57.70
N ILE A 203 11.15 -20.70 58.14
CA ILE A 203 11.59 -21.00 59.51
C ILE A 203 12.95 -20.31 59.81
N ALA A 204 13.93 -20.40 58.92
CA ALA A 204 15.23 -19.75 59.12
C ALA A 204 15.12 -18.22 59.18
N LEU A 205 14.25 -17.62 58.36
CA LEU A 205 13.99 -16.17 58.34
C LEU A 205 13.32 -15.72 59.65
N LEU A 206 12.36 -16.49 60.18
CA LEU A 206 11.75 -16.23 61.48
C LEU A 206 12.79 -16.27 62.62
N ILE A 207 13.70 -17.25 62.60
CA ILE A 207 14.80 -17.34 63.60
C ILE A 207 15.72 -16.11 63.50
N LEU A 208 16.06 -15.66 62.29
CA LEU A 208 16.89 -14.48 62.08
C LEU A 208 16.22 -13.19 62.59
N ILE A 209 14.93 -13.00 62.29
CA ILE A 209 14.14 -11.88 62.83
C ILE A 209 14.12 -11.92 64.36
N LEU A 210 13.91 -13.10 64.95
CA LEU A 210 13.91 -13.28 66.40
C LEU A 210 15.27 -12.90 67.00
N LEU A 211 16.39 -13.32 66.40
CA LEU A 211 17.73 -12.96 66.85
C LEU A 211 17.96 -11.44 66.78
N ILE A 212 17.53 -10.78 65.70
CA ILE A 212 17.62 -9.33 65.57
C ILE A 212 16.81 -8.64 66.67
N LEU A 213 15.57 -9.08 66.91
CA LEU A 213 14.73 -8.58 68.00
C LEU A 213 15.40 -8.76 69.36
N ILE A 214 16.00 -9.92 69.63
CA ILE A 214 16.75 -10.17 70.87
C ILE A 214 17.91 -9.18 71.00
N VAL A 215 18.71 -8.99 69.96
CA VAL A 215 19.84 -8.05 70.01
C VAL A 215 19.35 -6.63 70.26
N VAL A 216 18.33 -6.18 69.54
CA VAL A 216 17.79 -4.82 69.67
C VAL A 216 17.09 -4.59 71.02
N PHE A 217 16.42 -5.60 71.58
CA PHE A 217 15.67 -5.45 72.84
C PHE A 217 16.55 -5.71 74.07
N LYS A 218 17.62 -6.49 73.93
CA LYS A 218 18.61 -6.78 74.98
C LYS A 218 19.70 -5.70 75.06
N THR A 219 19.98 -5.02 73.95
CA THR A 219 20.84 -3.82 73.92
C THR A 219 20.04 -2.61 74.35
#